data_AF-A0AAX6HAD3-F1
#
_entry.id   AF-A0AAX6HAD3-F1
#
_cell.length_a   1.000
_cell.length_b   1.000
_cell.length_c   1.000
_cell.angle_alpha   90.00
_cell.angle_beta   90.00
_cell.angle_gamma   90.00
#
_symmetry.space_group_name_H-M   'P 1'
#
loop_
_entity.id
_entity.type
_entity.pdbx_description
1 polymer ?
#
loop_
_entity_poly.entity_id
_entity_poly.type
_entity_poly.pdbx_seq_one_letter_code
_entity_poly.pdbx_strand_id
1 'polypeptide(L)'
;MRTNFACSRAVRGVILQAPVSDREYRATLPETAEMIDLALNMITEGRAMELMPRKANPDAPITAYRYHSLCAYMGDDDMFSSDLSEDQLRMRLGHLSNTPCQVIFSMADEYVPEYVDKKALVERLCRALGGAEKVEIEWGNHALSNRVQEAVHAILDFVRREGPKGWDDPWS
;
A
#
# COMPACT_ATOMS: atom_id res chain seq x y z
N MET A 1 -10.23 22.53 2.37
CA MET A 1 -9.22 21.65 1.73
C MET A 1 -8.23 22.53 0.98
N ARG A 2 -6.98 22.63 1.45
CA ARG A 2 -5.92 23.26 0.65
C ARG A 2 -5.57 22.27 -0.47
N THR A 3 -5.88 22.64 -1.70
CA THR A 3 -5.56 21.84 -2.88
C THR A 3 -4.06 21.95 -3.13
N ASN A 4 -3.31 20.88 -2.83
CA ASN A 4 -1.85 20.77 -3.04
C ASN A 4 -1.51 20.64 -4.54
N PHE A 5 -1.96 21.59 -5.38
CA PHE A 5 -1.70 21.60 -6.83
C PHE A 5 -0.21 21.70 -7.19
N ALA A 6 0.65 22.18 -6.28
CA ALA A 6 2.08 22.32 -6.57
C ALA A 6 2.81 20.97 -6.64
N CYS A 7 2.50 20.01 -5.75
CA CYS A 7 3.13 18.68 -5.79
C CYS A 7 2.58 17.79 -6.91
N SER A 8 1.32 17.99 -7.33
CA SER A 8 0.72 17.19 -8.40
C SER A 8 1.31 17.47 -9.79
N ARG A 9 2.07 18.57 -9.97
CA ARG A 9 2.83 18.81 -11.22
C ARG A 9 4.20 18.14 -11.23
N ALA A 10 4.78 17.74 -10.10
CA ALA A 10 6.10 17.12 -10.08
C ALA A 10 6.02 15.59 -10.29
N VAL A 11 4.98 14.95 -9.75
CA VAL A 11 4.76 13.51 -9.95
C VAL A 11 4.04 13.30 -11.28
N ARG A 12 4.70 12.61 -12.22
CA ARG A 12 4.17 12.34 -13.57
C ARG A 12 3.57 10.96 -13.74
N GLY A 13 3.91 10.04 -12.84
CA GLY A 13 3.41 8.67 -12.85
C GLY A 13 3.69 8.01 -11.51
N VAL A 14 2.89 7.00 -11.17
CA VAL A 14 3.02 6.19 -9.95
C VAL A 14 3.01 4.72 -10.33
N ILE A 15 3.93 3.96 -9.77
CA ILE A 15 3.94 2.50 -9.85
C ILE A 15 3.82 1.98 -8.42
N LEU A 16 2.78 1.19 -8.15
CA LEU A 16 2.59 0.48 -6.89
C LEU A 16 2.88 -1.00 -7.13
N GLN A 17 4.02 -1.47 -6.64
CA GLN A 17 4.40 -2.87 -6.67
C GLN A 17 3.97 -3.55 -5.36
N ALA A 18 3.26 -4.66 -5.47
CA ALA A 18 2.64 -5.41 -4.37
C ALA A 18 1.94 -4.52 -3.31
N PRO A 19 0.95 -3.69 -3.70
CA PRO A 19 0.16 -2.91 -2.75
C PRO A 19 -0.79 -3.83 -1.97
N VAL A 20 -0.26 -4.48 -0.94
CA VAL A 20 -0.96 -5.44 -0.07
C VAL A 20 -1.09 -4.88 1.34
N SER A 21 -2.01 -5.43 2.12
CA SER A 21 -2.32 -4.93 3.45
C SER A 21 -1.48 -5.61 4.53
N ASP A 22 -0.62 -4.82 5.19
CA ASP A 22 0.04 -5.24 6.43
C ASP A 22 -0.99 -5.61 7.50
N ARG A 23 -2.11 -4.87 7.59
CA ARG A 23 -3.19 -5.17 8.55
C ARG A 23 -3.75 -6.57 8.35
N GLU A 24 -4.08 -6.92 7.11
CA GLU A 24 -4.67 -8.24 6.81
C GLU A 24 -3.66 -9.37 7.04
N TYR A 25 -2.40 -9.17 6.63
CA TYR A 25 -1.34 -10.12 6.95
C TYR A 25 -1.22 -10.32 8.47
N ARG A 26 -1.09 -9.21 9.22
CA ARG A 26 -0.92 -9.26 10.67
C ARG A 26 -2.14 -9.83 11.38
N ALA A 27 -3.34 -9.65 10.86
CA ALA A 27 -4.55 -10.25 11.41
C ALA A 27 -4.52 -11.80 11.40
N THR A 28 -3.65 -12.41 10.61
CA THR A 28 -3.42 -13.87 10.63
C THR A 28 -2.53 -14.33 11.81
N LEU A 29 -1.81 -13.40 12.45
CA LEU A 29 -0.90 -13.70 13.55
C LEU A 29 -1.62 -13.69 14.90
N PRO A 30 -1.38 -14.68 15.78
CA PRO A 30 -2.15 -14.86 17.01
C PRO A 30 -1.98 -13.73 18.04
N GLU A 31 -0.83 -13.05 18.04
CA GLU A 31 -0.54 -11.94 18.95
C GLU A 31 -1.22 -10.63 18.56
N THR A 32 -1.69 -10.50 17.32
CA THR A 32 -2.01 -9.18 16.77
C THR A 32 -3.14 -8.48 17.50
N ALA A 33 -4.22 -9.18 17.84
CA ALA A 33 -5.36 -8.60 18.53
C ALA A 33 -4.97 -8.01 19.90
N GLU A 34 -4.26 -8.78 20.73
CA GLU A 34 -3.77 -8.33 22.05
C GLU A 34 -2.85 -7.11 21.91
N MET A 35 -1.98 -7.11 20.90
CA MET A 35 -1.03 -6.02 20.69
C MET A 35 -1.70 -4.75 20.14
N ILE A 36 -2.80 -4.86 19.37
CA ILE A 36 -3.60 -3.70 18.97
C ILE A 36 -4.18 -3.02 20.22
N ASP A 37 -4.78 -3.80 21.13
CA ASP A 37 -5.37 -3.27 22.37
C ASP A 37 -4.31 -2.60 23.25
N LEU A 38 -3.14 -3.21 23.39
CA LEU A 38 -2.02 -2.61 24.10
C LEU A 38 -1.55 -1.30 23.45
N ALA A 39 -1.39 -1.29 22.13
CA ALA A 39 -0.99 -0.09 21.40
C ALA A 39 -2.00 1.05 21.60
N LEU A 40 -3.30 0.74 21.52
CA LEU A 40 -4.37 1.70 21.75
C LEU A 40 -4.32 2.26 23.18
N ASN A 41 -4.13 1.41 24.20
CA ASN A 41 -3.99 1.85 25.59
C ASN A 41 -2.76 2.76 25.79
N MET A 42 -1.62 2.41 25.20
CA MET A 42 -0.43 3.25 25.24
C MET A 42 -0.69 4.62 24.58
N ILE A 43 -1.40 4.65 23.46
CA ILE A 43 -1.75 5.91 22.77
C ILE A 43 -2.68 6.78 23.63
N THR A 44 -3.72 6.20 24.24
CA THR A 44 -4.66 6.95 25.09
C THR A 44 -4.00 7.49 26.35
N GLU A 45 -2.97 6.82 26.86
CA GLU A 45 -2.13 7.28 27.97
C GLU A 45 -1.07 8.34 27.57
N GLY A 46 -1.02 8.75 26.29
CA GLY A 46 -0.02 9.71 25.79
C GLY A 46 1.35 9.11 25.52
N ARG A 47 1.46 7.78 25.49
CA ARG A 47 2.70 6.99 25.28
C ARG A 47 2.81 6.46 23.84
N ALA A 48 2.23 7.17 22.87
CA ALA A 48 2.18 6.77 21.47
C ALA A 48 3.57 6.51 20.84
N MET A 49 4.59 7.27 21.26
CA MET A 49 5.95 7.14 20.76
C MET A 49 6.82 6.16 21.55
N GLU A 50 6.29 5.53 22.59
CA GLU A 50 7.02 4.50 23.34
C GLU A 50 7.06 3.18 22.57
N LEU A 51 8.16 2.46 22.75
CA LEU A 51 8.36 1.14 22.15
C LEU A 51 7.41 0.13 22.79
N MET A 52 6.79 -0.68 21.94
CA MET A 52 6.01 -1.83 22.35
C MET A 52 6.90 -3.02 22.75
N PRO A 53 6.37 -3.99 23.51
CA PRO A 53 7.07 -5.23 23.79
C PRO A 53 7.54 -5.94 22.51
N ARG A 54 8.64 -6.68 22.60
CA ARG A 54 9.17 -7.47 21.47
C ARG A 54 8.16 -8.44 20.84
N LYS A 55 7.14 -8.87 21.60
CA LYS A 55 6.03 -9.69 21.08
C LYS A 55 5.26 -8.98 19.96
N ALA A 56 5.18 -7.65 19.97
CA ALA A 56 4.51 -6.89 18.91
C ALA A 56 5.24 -7.02 17.56
N ASN A 57 6.56 -6.93 17.57
CA ASN A 57 7.38 -7.16 16.39
C ASN A 57 8.73 -7.79 16.78
N PRO A 58 8.92 -9.09 16.54
CA PRO A 58 10.17 -9.78 16.86
C PRO A 58 11.38 -9.30 16.05
N ASP A 59 11.14 -8.77 14.85
CA ASP A 59 12.17 -8.45 13.85
C ASP A 59 12.77 -7.05 14.06
N ALA A 60 11.95 -6.09 14.49
CA ALA A 60 12.37 -4.71 14.69
C ALA A 60 11.58 -4.00 15.81
N PRO A 61 12.21 -3.10 16.57
CA PRO A 61 11.50 -2.24 17.52
C PRO A 61 10.39 -1.44 16.82
N ILE A 62 9.23 -1.36 17.45
CA ILE A 62 8.07 -0.63 16.93
C ILE A 62 7.41 0.18 18.04
N THR A 63 7.03 1.42 17.76
CA THR A 63 6.29 2.27 18.68
C THR A 63 4.80 1.88 18.73
N ALA A 64 4.09 2.22 19.81
CA ALA A 64 2.64 2.03 19.90
C ALA A 64 1.88 2.65 18.72
N TYR A 65 2.23 3.88 18.33
CA TYR A 65 1.61 4.57 17.20
C TYR A 65 1.78 3.80 15.88
N ARG A 66 3.02 3.47 15.49
CA ARG A 66 3.30 2.74 14.25
C ARG A 66 2.64 1.36 14.23
N TYR A 67 2.61 0.65 15.36
CA TYR A 67 1.93 -0.64 15.45
C TYR A 67 0.43 -0.50 15.20
N HIS A 68 -0.21 0.45 15.88
CA HIS A 68 -1.63 0.72 15.69
C HIS A 68 -1.94 1.15 14.26
N SER A 69 -1.11 2.03 13.68
CA SER A 69 -1.24 2.49 12.30
C SER A 69 -1.23 1.34 11.28
N LEU A 70 -0.37 0.33 11.49
CA LEU A 70 -0.27 -0.88 10.65
C LEU A 70 -1.42 -1.87 10.84
N CYS A 71 -1.91 -2.03 12.08
CA CYS A 71 -2.75 -3.18 12.44
C CYS A 71 -4.22 -2.83 12.64
N ALA A 72 -4.54 -1.59 12.97
CA ALA A 72 -5.91 -1.18 13.25
C ALA A 72 -6.69 -0.94 11.96
N TYR A 73 -7.99 -1.31 11.96
CA TYR A 73 -8.88 -0.96 10.87
C TYR A 73 -8.91 0.56 10.71
N MET A 74 -8.72 1.01 9.47
CA MET A 74 -8.62 2.43 9.16
C MET A 74 -7.46 3.16 9.87
N GLY A 75 -6.42 2.45 10.29
CA GLY A 75 -5.14 3.06 10.68
C GLY A 75 -4.53 3.88 9.54
N ASP A 76 -3.53 4.72 9.85
CA ASP A 76 -2.96 5.62 8.84
C ASP A 76 -2.30 4.83 7.69
N ASP A 77 -1.75 3.64 7.97
CA ASP A 77 -1.11 2.76 6.98
C ASP A 77 -2.07 1.72 6.36
N ASP A 78 -3.34 1.67 6.78
CA ASP A 78 -4.35 0.73 6.26
C ASP A 78 -4.85 1.18 4.86
N MET A 79 -3.98 1.09 3.85
CA MET A 79 -4.20 1.68 2.52
C MET A 79 -4.80 0.71 1.51
N PHE A 80 -4.62 -0.60 1.72
CA PHE A 80 -4.85 -1.62 0.69
C PHE A 80 -5.70 -2.80 1.18
N SER A 81 -6.33 -2.73 2.36
CA SER A 81 -7.13 -3.84 2.86
C SER A 81 -8.34 -4.15 2.00
N SER A 82 -8.58 -5.43 1.78
CA SER A 82 -9.65 -5.96 0.94
C SER A 82 -11.06 -5.68 1.47
N ASP A 83 -11.20 -5.40 2.76
CA ASP A 83 -12.47 -5.09 3.42
C ASP A 83 -12.77 -3.58 3.55
N LEU A 84 -11.88 -2.70 3.06
CA LEU A 84 -12.19 -1.27 2.95
C LEU A 84 -13.29 -1.08 1.91
N SER A 85 -14.23 -0.17 2.15
CA SER A 85 -15.27 0.19 1.18
C SER A 85 -14.70 0.98 0.00
N GLU A 86 -15.45 1.09 -1.09
CA GLU A 86 -15.07 1.92 -2.24
C GLU A 86 -14.80 3.39 -1.84
N ASP A 87 -15.57 3.92 -0.90
CA ASP A 87 -15.41 5.29 -0.41
C ASP A 87 -14.17 5.45 0.46
N GLN A 88 -13.84 4.44 1.28
CA GLN A 88 -12.60 4.43 2.06
C GLN A 88 -11.37 4.32 1.16
N LEU A 89 -11.40 3.44 0.16
CA LEU A 89 -10.35 3.34 -0.85
C LEU A 89 -10.20 4.66 -1.62
N ARG A 90 -11.30 5.31 -2.01
CA ARG A 90 -11.27 6.63 -2.67
C ARG A 90 -10.70 7.70 -1.77
N MET A 91 -11.06 7.71 -0.48
CA MET A 91 -10.51 8.66 0.49
C MET A 91 -8.98 8.51 0.59
N ARG A 92 -8.47 7.28 0.57
CA ARG A 92 -7.06 6.96 0.74
C ARG A 92 -6.25 7.15 -0.54
N LEU A 93 -6.73 6.65 -1.67
CA LEU A 93 -5.98 6.54 -2.93
C LEU A 93 -6.46 7.52 -4.01
N GLY A 94 -7.65 8.10 -3.86
CA GLY A 94 -8.29 8.92 -4.90
C GLY A 94 -7.54 10.21 -5.22
N HIS A 95 -6.64 10.67 -4.33
CA HIS A 95 -5.75 11.80 -4.63
C HIS A 95 -4.78 11.50 -5.80
N LEU A 96 -4.55 10.22 -6.12
CA LEU A 96 -3.73 9.78 -7.25
C LEU A 96 -4.51 9.65 -8.57
N SER A 97 -5.84 9.76 -8.54
CA SER A 97 -6.71 9.47 -9.71
C SER A 97 -6.46 10.32 -10.96
N ASN A 98 -5.77 11.46 -10.83
CA ASN A 98 -5.38 12.32 -11.94
C ASN A 98 -3.93 12.11 -12.42
N THR A 99 -3.24 11.11 -11.88
CA THR A 99 -1.86 10.77 -12.23
C THR A 99 -1.87 9.39 -12.88
N PRO A 100 -1.17 9.17 -14.02
CA PRO A 100 -0.98 7.83 -14.56
C PRO A 100 -0.47 6.88 -13.47
N CYS A 101 -1.20 5.78 -13.24
CA CYS A 101 -0.90 4.82 -12.20
C CYS A 101 -0.80 3.41 -12.80
N GLN A 102 0.15 2.62 -12.32
CA GLN A 102 0.24 1.19 -12.58
C GLN A 102 0.27 0.43 -11.25
N VAL A 103 -0.55 -0.62 -11.16
CA VAL A 103 -0.56 -1.57 -10.05
C VAL A 103 0.04 -2.87 -10.56
N ILE A 104 1.22 -3.22 -10.05
CA ILE A 104 1.90 -4.49 -10.32
C ILE A 104 1.61 -5.41 -9.13
N PHE A 105 0.74 -6.40 -9.33
CA PHE A 105 0.29 -7.28 -8.26
C PHE A 105 0.88 -8.69 -8.41
N SER A 106 1.46 -9.17 -7.31
CA SER A 106 2.06 -10.51 -7.20
C SER A 106 0.98 -11.56 -6.89
N MET A 107 0.69 -12.45 -7.83
CA MET A 107 -0.44 -13.39 -7.64
C MET A 107 -0.13 -14.50 -6.63
N ALA A 108 1.15 -14.80 -6.37
CA ALA A 108 1.59 -15.72 -5.33
C ALA A 108 2.20 -14.99 -4.11
N ASP A 109 1.81 -13.73 -3.88
CA ASP A 109 2.23 -12.97 -2.70
C ASP A 109 1.86 -13.70 -1.41
N GLU A 110 2.89 -13.99 -0.60
CA GLU A 110 2.83 -14.72 0.66
C GLU A 110 2.27 -13.92 1.84
N TYR A 111 2.17 -12.59 1.71
CA TYR A 111 1.60 -11.72 2.74
C TYR A 111 0.10 -11.51 2.54
N VAL A 112 -0.47 -11.89 1.40
CA VAL A 112 -1.91 -11.81 1.17
C VAL A 112 -2.60 -13.05 1.72
N PRO A 113 -3.50 -12.93 2.72
CA PRO A 113 -4.20 -14.09 3.29
C PRO A 113 -5.03 -14.84 2.25
N GLU A 114 -5.19 -16.16 2.44
CA GLU A 114 -5.91 -17.03 1.51
C GLU A 114 -7.37 -16.65 1.28
N TYR A 115 -8.01 -16.02 2.28
CA TYR A 115 -9.40 -15.57 2.17
C TYR A 115 -9.59 -14.38 1.22
N VAL A 116 -8.52 -13.67 0.86
CA VAL A 116 -8.58 -12.46 0.02
C VAL A 116 -8.68 -12.85 -1.45
N ASP A 117 -9.75 -12.40 -2.11
CA ASP A 117 -9.83 -12.44 -3.57
C ASP A 117 -8.89 -11.38 -4.17
N LYS A 118 -7.69 -11.81 -4.54
CA LYS A 118 -6.64 -10.97 -5.14
C LYS A 118 -7.14 -10.24 -6.39
N LYS A 119 -7.93 -10.90 -7.25
CA LYS A 119 -8.38 -10.29 -8.51
C LYS A 119 -9.38 -9.18 -8.24
N ALA A 120 -10.36 -9.44 -7.36
CA ALA A 120 -11.32 -8.43 -6.94
C ALA A 120 -10.62 -7.26 -6.24
N LEU A 121 -9.63 -7.52 -5.38
CA LEU A 121 -8.85 -6.48 -4.73
C LEU A 121 -8.16 -5.57 -5.75
N VAL A 122 -7.42 -6.14 -6.70
CA VAL A 122 -6.67 -5.33 -7.68
C VAL A 122 -7.60 -4.48 -8.55
N GLU A 123 -8.76 -5.01 -8.95
CA GLU A 123 -9.75 -4.24 -9.70
C GLU A 123 -10.27 -3.03 -8.92
N ARG A 124 -10.54 -3.20 -7.63
CA ARG A 124 -11.02 -2.14 -6.75
C ARG A 124 -9.94 -1.09 -6.48
N LEU A 125 -8.69 -1.50 -6.27
CA LEU A 125 -7.55 -0.59 -6.16
C LEU A 125 -7.38 0.23 -7.44
N CYS A 126 -7.39 -0.42 -8.62
CA CYS A 126 -7.26 0.28 -9.89
C CYS A 126 -8.37 1.31 -10.11
N ARG A 127 -9.61 0.97 -9.73
CA ARG A 127 -10.74 1.90 -9.77
C ARG A 127 -10.54 3.10 -8.83
N ALA A 128 -10.10 2.86 -7.60
CA ALA A 128 -9.84 3.93 -6.63
C ALA A 128 -8.72 4.88 -7.10
N LEU A 129 -7.75 4.34 -7.85
CA LEU A 129 -6.64 5.08 -8.48
C LEU A 129 -7.01 5.73 -9.82
N GLY A 130 -8.29 5.89 -10.15
CA GLY A 130 -8.70 6.56 -11.39
C GLY A 130 -8.62 5.70 -12.65
N GLY A 131 -8.66 4.38 -12.51
CA GLY A 131 -8.52 3.44 -13.63
C GLY A 131 -7.06 3.10 -13.94
N ALA A 132 -6.25 2.90 -12.89
CA ALA A 132 -4.86 2.50 -13.03
C ALA A 132 -4.69 1.26 -13.92
N GLU A 133 -3.56 1.18 -14.62
CA GLU A 133 -3.18 -0.02 -15.35
C GLU A 133 -2.89 -1.15 -14.37
N LYS A 134 -3.47 -2.32 -14.66
CA LYS A 134 -3.27 -3.53 -13.87
C LYS A 134 -2.25 -4.45 -14.56
N VAL A 135 -1.22 -4.86 -13.83
CA VAL A 135 -0.28 -5.92 -14.22
C VAL A 135 -0.32 -7.02 -13.17
N GLU A 136 -0.83 -8.19 -13.54
CA GLU A 136 -0.86 -9.37 -12.67
C GLU A 136 0.34 -10.26 -13.02
N ILE A 137 1.28 -10.41 -12.09
CA ILE A 137 2.44 -11.30 -12.26
C ILE A 137 2.11 -12.66 -11.68
N GLU A 138 1.88 -13.62 -12.57
CA GLU A 138 1.59 -14.99 -12.20
C GLU A 138 2.78 -15.62 -11.45
N TRP A 139 2.50 -16.28 -10.33
CA TRP A 139 3.48 -16.95 -9.47
C TRP A 139 4.57 -16.04 -8.85
N GLY A 140 4.45 -14.71 -8.97
CA GLY A 140 5.36 -13.78 -8.30
C GLY A 140 5.17 -13.78 -6.79
N ASN A 141 6.27 -13.85 -6.03
CA ASN A 141 6.26 -13.58 -4.59
C ASN A 141 6.18 -12.07 -4.32
N HIS A 142 6.07 -11.68 -3.05
CA HIS A 142 5.89 -10.29 -2.65
C HIS A 142 6.98 -9.37 -3.20
N ALA A 143 8.25 -9.78 -3.10
CA ALA A 143 9.39 -9.00 -3.58
C ALA A 143 9.63 -9.11 -5.09
N LEU A 144 8.84 -9.93 -5.81
CA LEU A 144 9.07 -10.32 -7.21
C LEU A 144 10.48 -10.84 -7.48
N SER A 145 11.17 -11.35 -6.46
CA SER A 145 12.55 -11.83 -6.57
C SER A 145 12.68 -13.08 -7.43
N ASN A 146 11.57 -13.77 -7.68
CA ASN A 146 11.45 -14.90 -8.60
C ASN A 146 10.86 -14.52 -9.98
N ARG A 147 10.53 -13.24 -10.22
CA ARG A 147 9.88 -12.71 -11.43
C ARG A 147 10.43 -11.33 -11.83
N VAL A 148 11.76 -11.18 -11.70
CA VAL A 148 12.44 -9.90 -11.88
C VAL A 148 12.28 -9.38 -13.31
N GLN A 149 12.37 -10.26 -14.31
CA GLN A 149 12.28 -9.89 -15.72
C GLN A 149 10.90 -9.32 -16.06
N GLU A 150 9.83 -9.96 -15.58
CA GLU A 150 8.46 -9.53 -15.75
C GLU A 150 8.20 -8.18 -15.08
N ALA A 151 8.69 -8.02 -13.84
CA ALA A 151 8.60 -6.76 -13.10
C ALA A 151 9.31 -5.61 -13.84
N VAL A 152 10.55 -5.85 -14.30
CA VAL A 152 11.34 -4.85 -15.03
C VAL A 152 10.68 -4.48 -16.35
N HIS A 153 10.17 -5.44 -17.11
CA HIS A 153 9.46 -5.16 -18.36
C HIS A 153 8.22 -4.30 -18.11
N ALA A 154 7.38 -4.65 -17.14
CA ALA A 154 6.18 -3.87 -16.80
C ALA A 154 6.51 -2.42 -16.44
N ILE A 155 7.55 -2.21 -15.62
CA ILE A 155 8.03 -0.88 -15.21
C ILE A 155 8.57 -0.10 -16.41
N LEU A 156 9.43 -0.71 -17.22
CA LEU A 156 10.01 -0.03 -18.39
C LEU A 156 8.95 0.35 -19.42
N ASP A 157 7.99 -0.52 -19.66
CA ASP A 157 6.90 -0.26 -20.60
C ASP A 157 5.99 0.88 -20.11
N PHE A 158 5.69 0.94 -18.82
CA PHE A 158 4.98 2.07 -18.22
C PHE A 158 5.76 3.38 -18.36
N VAL A 159 7.04 3.39 -17.95
CA VAL A 159 7.88 4.59 -17.99
C VAL A 159 8.08 5.08 -19.43
N ARG A 160 8.18 4.20 -20.41
CA ARG A 160 8.29 4.60 -21.83
C ARG A 160 7.01 5.23 -22.37
N ARG A 161 5.83 4.80 -21.90
CA ARG A 161 4.53 5.33 -22.36
C ARG A 161 4.15 6.62 -21.65
N GLU A 162 4.24 6.61 -20.32
CA GLU A 162 3.73 7.67 -19.44
C GLU A 162 4.83 8.64 -18.96
N GLY A 163 6.11 8.28 -19.18
CA GLY A 163 7.24 9.14 -18.86
C GLY A 163 7.34 10.36 -19.77
N PRO A 164 8.15 11.36 -19.36
CA PRO A 164 8.33 12.59 -20.13
C PRO A 164 8.90 12.30 -21.52
N LYS A 165 8.25 12.84 -22.56
CA LYS A 165 8.70 12.77 -23.95
C LYS A 165 9.64 13.93 -24.24
N GLY A 166 10.79 13.96 -23.58
CA GLY A 166 11.77 15.04 -23.69
C GLY A 166 12.29 15.51 -22.33
N TRP A 167 13.02 16.62 -22.34
CA TRP A 167 13.56 17.27 -21.15
C TRP A 167 12.80 18.57 -20.91
N ASP A 168 11.57 18.46 -20.43
CA ASP A 168 10.83 19.61 -19.90
C ASP A 168 11.21 19.76 -18.43
N ASP A 169 11.90 20.84 -18.10
CA ASP A 169 12.22 21.19 -16.71
C ASP A 169 10.91 21.39 -15.93
N PRO A 170 10.60 20.56 -14.92
CA PRO A 170 9.36 20.68 -14.15
C PRO A 170 9.29 21.97 -13.32
N TRP A 171 10.38 22.75 -13.26
CA TRP A 171 10.51 24.02 -12.52
C TRP A 171 10.55 25.26 -13.42
N SER A 172 10.35 25.10 -14.74
CA SER A 172 10.17 26.22 -15.67
C SER A 172 8.72 26.73 -15.76
#